data_AF-A0A9J5XKW9-F1
#
_entry.id   AF-A0A9J5XKW9-F1
#
_cell.length_a   1.000
_cell.length_b   1.000
_cell.length_c   1.000
_cell.angle_alpha   90.00
_cell.angle_beta   90.00
_cell.angle_gamma   90.00
#
_symmetry.space_group_name_H-M   'P 1'
#
loop_
_entity.id
_entity.type
_entity.pdbx_description
1 polymer ?
#
loop_
_entity_poly.entity_id
_entity_poly.type
_entity_poly.pdbx_seq_one_letter_code
_entity_poly.pdbx_strand_id
1 'polypeptide(L)'
;MCLRHYPQEPEMVEFPPMGFTENGSATFLSSGNPCLDFFFHIVPETPHQDLLKRLQLSWNFNDLTTLKLICNLRGVRGTGKSMKEGFYTCALWLHFHHLKTLACNLKPILDFGYFKDVLEILYRLIEGVNVRENEKAEWKEKKENGFFFEKNFSYVCKVKAKKIRVEKNVDKAKKLFLYDKVCVFFADALRDDMALYNEGKIYDLSLAAKWCPSLDSCYDKSLLMCESITRKLFPCVEYEDLEDAHYVYRVRDRLRKEVLVPLHKALEIPEVYICAKKWEEFPYKRVPSVAMKLYKKLFYKHDKERFEQYLDDVKEGKTTIAAGALLPHEIIASLNDSTRAEVAELQWERMVNDLAKKGKLTNCMAICDVSGSMNGTPMEVSVALGLLISQLSKLRSFML
;
A
#
# COMPACT_ATOMS: atom_id res chain seq x y z
N MET A 1 -11.74 -74.30 -6.56
CA MET A 1 -10.58 -73.40 -6.72
C MET A 1 -10.89 -72.08 -6.02
N CYS A 2 -10.40 -71.87 -4.80
CA CYS A 2 -10.47 -70.57 -4.14
C CYS A 2 -9.29 -69.72 -4.61
N LEU A 3 -9.57 -68.72 -5.45
CA LEU A 3 -8.59 -67.71 -5.84
C LEU A 3 -8.38 -66.75 -4.67
N ARG A 4 -7.22 -66.82 -4.01
CA ARG A 4 -6.78 -65.83 -3.04
C ARG A 4 -6.57 -64.51 -3.78
N HIS A 5 -7.33 -63.48 -3.41
CA HIS A 5 -6.97 -62.09 -3.72
C HIS A 5 -5.71 -61.76 -2.91
N TYR A 6 -4.61 -61.52 -3.61
CA TYR A 6 -3.46 -60.84 -3.02
C TYR A 6 -3.81 -59.36 -2.87
N PRO A 7 -3.59 -58.72 -1.70
CA PRO A 7 -3.70 -57.27 -1.60
C PRO A 7 -2.68 -56.62 -2.54
N GLN A 8 -3.12 -55.60 -3.27
CA GLN A 8 -2.24 -54.76 -4.08
C GLN A 8 -1.10 -54.20 -3.20
N GLU A 9 0.11 -54.16 -3.75
CA GLU A 9 1.25 -53.52 -3.11
C GLU A 9 0.88 -52.09 -2.69
N PRO A 10 1.29 -51.63 -1.50
CA PRO A 10 1.01 -50.26 -1.08
C PRO A 10 1.68 -49.30 -2.07
N GLU A 11 0.91 -48.36 -2.63
CA GLU A 11 1.46 -47.24 -3.40
C GLU A 11 2.60 -46.62 -2.62
N MET A 12 3.79 -46.54 -3.22
CA MET A 12 4.92 -45.85 -2.61
C MET A 12 4.52 -44.39 -2.41
N VAL A 13 4.30 -44.01 -1.15
CA VAL A 13 4.08 -42.61 -0.76
C VAL A 13 5.40 -41.87 -1.00
N GLU A 14 5.50 -41.19 -2.14
CA GLU A 14 6.64 -40.33 -2.44
C GLU A 14 6.64 -39.18 -1.44
N PHE A 15 7.58 -39.21 -0.48
CA PHE A 15 7.70 -38.13 0.49
C PHE A 15 8.14 -36.85 -0.21
N PRO A 16 7.52 -35.68 0.08
CA PRO A 16 7.88 -34.44 -0.56
C PRO A 16 9.36 -34.13 -0.32
N PRO A 17 10.06 -33.55 -1.32
CA PRO A 17 11.49 -33.34 -1.25
C PRO A 17 11.83 -32.46 -0.05
N MET A 18 12.72 -32.96 0.80
CA MET A 18 13.22 -32.23 1.96
C MET A 18 14.55 -31.56 1.67
N GLY A 19 14.80 -30.45 2.35
CA GLY A 19 16.08 -29.76 2.37
C GLY A 19 16.30 -29.11 3.72
N PHE A 20 17.16 -28.09 3.74
CA PHE A 20 17.51 -27.38 4.95
C PHE A 20 17.09 -25.91 4.84
N THR A 21 16.61 -25.36 5.95
CA THR A 21 16.46 -23.91 6.13
C THR A 21 17.83 -23.23 6.17
N GLU A 22 17.86 -21.89 6.15
CA GLU A 22 19.10 -21.11 6.30
C GLU A 22 19.89 -21.46 7.58
N ASN A 23 19.18 -21.93 8.62
CA ASN A 23 19.76 -22.35 9.89
C ASN A 23 20.06 -23.86 9.97
N GLY A 24 20.02 -24.58 8.85
CA GLY A 24 20.35 -26.01 8.80
C GLY A 24 19.28 -26.95 9.36
N SER A 25 18.07 -26.46 9.68
CA SER A 25 16.96 -27.31 10.14
C SER A 25 16.23 -27.94 8.94
N ALA A 26 15.85 -29.22 9.05
CA ALA A 26 15.13 -29.94 8.01
C ALA A 26 13.75 -29.28 7.73
N THR A 27 13.41 -29.12 6.45
CA THR A 27 12.13 -28.56 6.01
C THR A 27 11.71 -29.16 4.67
N PHE A 28 10.41 -29.15 4.39
CA PHE A 28 9.91 -29.49 3.07
C PHE A 28 10.20 -28.35 2.09
N LEU A 29 10.76 -28.68 0.92
CA LEU A 29 11.08 -27.71 -0.13
C LEU A 29 9.85 -27.26 -0.91
N SER A 30 8.78 -28.06 -0.85
CA SER A 30 7.48 -27.80 -1.48
C SER A 30 6.41 -28.54 -0.71
N SER A 31 5.22 -27.94 -0.65
CA SER A 31 4.00 -28.57 -0.16
C SER A 31 3.33 -29.47 -1.22
N GLY A 32 3.86 -29.53 -2.44
CA GLY A 32 3.21 -30.14 -3.60
C GLY A 32 2.09 -29.28 -4.22
N ASN A 33 1.71 -28.17 -3.58
CA ASN A 33 0.74 -27.23 -4.10
C ASN A 33 1.41 -25.88 -4.46
N PRO A 34 1.54 -25.54 -5.76
CA PRO A 34 2.21 -24.31 -6.18
C PRO A 34 1.62 -23.01 -5.62
N CYS A 35 0.31 -22.95 -5.38
CA CYS A 35 -0.33 -21.79 -4.75
C CYS A 35 0.05 -21.67 -3.27
N LEU A 36 0.09 -22.79 -2.56
CA LEU A 36 0.51 -22.82 -1.17
C LEU A 36 2.00 -22.48 -1.03
N ASP A 37 2.82 -22.97 -1.95
CA ASP A 37 4.25 -22.64 -2.01
C ASP A 37 4.48 -21.16 -2.31
N PHE A 38 3.69 -20.56 -3.21
CA PHE A 38 3.70 -19.12 -3.43
C PHE A 38 3.27 -18.37 -2.16
N PHE A 39 2.25 -18.84 -1.47
CA PHE A 39 1.81 -18.22 -0.22
C PHE A 39 2.85 -18.33 0.90
N PHE A 40 3.58 -19.42 1.06
CA PHE A 40 4.54 -19.54 2.17
C PHE A 40 5.91 -18.95 1.85
N HIS A 41 6.45 -19.22 0.67
CA HIS A 41 7.85 -18.91 0.38
C HIS A 41 8.10 -17.50 -0.17
N ILE A 42 7.05 -16.77 -0.55
CA ILE A 42 7.20 -15.36 -0.95
C ILE A 42 7.20 -14.47 0.30
N VAL A 43 8.39 -13.97 0.64
CA VAL A 43 8.72 -13.09 1.77
C VAL A 43 9.48 -11.85 1.28
N PRO A 44 9.63 -10.77 2.09
CA PRO A 44 10.24 -9.51 1.61
C PRO A 44 11.62 -9.65 0.97
N GLU A 45 12.43 -10.61 1.43
CA GLU A 45 13.79 -10.88 0.96
C GLU A 45 13.85 -11.83 -0.24
N THR A 46 12.71 -12.35 -0.71
CA THR A 46 12.68 -13.29 -1.83
C THR A 46 13.25 -12.66 -3.10
N PRO A 47 14.24 -13.29 -3.76
CA PRO A 47 14.79 -12.79 -5.01
C PRO A 47 13.71 -12.66 -6.11
N HIS A 48 13.82 -11.62 -6.94
CA HIS A 48 12.84 -11.34 -7.99
C HIS A 48 12.62 -12.53 -8.94
N GLN A 49 13.67 -13.26 -9.29
CA GLN A 49 13.58 -14.41 -10.19
C GLN A 49 12.77 -15.56 -9.58
N ASP A 50 12.98 -15.85 -8.29
CA ASP A 50 12.26 -16.89 -7.58
C ASP A 50 10.78 -16.54 -7.41
N LEU A 51 10.48 -15.27 -7.15
CA LEU A 51 9.12 -14.78 -7.11
C LEU A 51 8.41 -15.01 -8.45
N LEU A 52 9.02 -14.62 -9.57
CA LEU A 52 8.44 -14.82 -10.90
C LEU A 52 8.26 -16.30 -11.25
N LYS A 53 9.23 -17.15 -10.89
CA LYS A 53 9.14 -18.60 -11.11
C LYS A 53 7.96 -19.20 -10.34
N ARG A 54 7.82 -18.89 -9.05
CA ARG A 54 6.71 -19.37 -8.21
C ARG A 54 5.37 -18.80 -8.66
N LEU A 55 5.36 -17.53 -9.09
CA LEU A 55 4.17 -16.89 -9.67
C LEU A 55 3.68 -17.68 -10.89
N GLN A 56 4.56 -17.95 -11.85
CA GLN A 56 4.24 -18.70 -13.07
C GLN A 56 3.70 -20.11 -12.74
N LEU A 57 4.37 -20.83 -11.82
CA LEU A 57 3.94 -22.17 -11.40
C LEU A 57 2.55 -22.14 -10.74
N SER A 58 2.33 -21.19 -9.83
CA SER A 58 1.03 -21.04 -9.16
C SER A 58 -0.07 -20.68 -10.16
N TRP A 59 0.20 -19.78 -11.11
CA TRP A 59 -0.75 -19.36 -12.12
C TRP A 59 -1.18 -20.50 -13.04
N ASN A 60 -0.21 -21.30 -13.49
CA ASN A 60 -0.48 -22.49 -14.31
C ASN A 60 -1.28 -23.56 -13.56
N PHE A 61 -1.20 -23.57 -12.22
CA PHE A 61 -1.94 -24.49 -11.37
C PHE A 61 -3.36 -23.99 -11.08
N ASN A 62 -3.53 -22.75 -10.64
CA ASN A 62 -4.83 -22.13 -10.36
C ASN A 62 -4.75 -20.60 -10.45
N ASP A 63 -5.12 -20.06 -11.60
CA ASP A 63 -5.06 -18.63 -11.91
C ASP A 63 -5.88 -17.74 -10.96
N LEU A 64 -7.09 -18.15 -10.60
CA LEU A 64 -7.96 -17.40 -9.70
C LEU A 64 -7.38 -17.32 -8.28
N THR A 65 -6.85 -18.44 -7.77
CA THR A 65 -6.21 -18.47 -6.45
C THR A 65 -4.93 -17.66 -6.46
N THR A 66 -4.11 -17.79 -7.51
CA THR A 66 -2.92 -16.94 -7.66
C THR A 66 -3.27 -15.47 -7.72
N LEU A 67 -4.33 -15.06 -8.45
CA LEU A 67 -4.76 -13.66 -8.47
C LEU A 67 -5.14 -13.15 -7.07
N LYS A 68 -5.86 -13.96 -6.28
CA LYS A 68 -6.16 -13.64 -4.88
C LYS A 68 -4.89 -13.53 -4.03
N LEU A 69 -3.91 -14.41 -4.26
CA LEU A 69 -2.61 -14.36 -3.57
C LEU A 69 -1.80 -13.11 -3.95
N ILE A 70 -1.84 -12.68 -5.22
CA ILE A 70 -1.25 -11.40 -5.65
C ILE A 70 -1.90 -10.24 -4.88
N CYS A 71 -3.23 -10.21 -4.76
CA CYS A 71 -3.91 -9.18 -3.97
C CYS A 71 -3.55 -9.27 -2.48
N ASN A 72 -3.40 -10.49 -1.94
CA ASN A 72 -2.96 -10.73 -0.57
C ASN A 72 -1.53 -10.22 -0.32
N LEU A 73 -0.61 -10.28 -1.30
CA LEU A 73 0.70 -9.64 -1.15
C LEU A 73 0.55 -8.15 -0.84
N ARG A 74 -0.43 -7.48 -1.46
CA ARG A 74 -0.61 -6.04 -1.28
C ARG A 74 -1.33 -5.66 0.01
N GLY A 75 -2.24 -6.51 0.50
CA GLY A 75 -3.18 -6.23 1.59
C GLY A 75 -2.55 -5.48 2.77
N VAL A 76 -2.98 -4.22 2.99
CA VAL A 76 -2.40 -3.31 4.01
C VAL A 76 -3.25 -3.11 5.26
N ARG A 77 -4.49 -3.61 5.27
CA ARG A 77 -5.46 -3.36 6.34
C ARG A 77 -5.67 -4.62 7.19
N GLY A 78 -4.58 -5.33 7.49
CA GLY A 78 -4.63 -6.66 8.14
C GLY A 78 -5.20 -7.77 7.26
N THR A 79 -5.31 -7.54 5.94
CA THR A 79 -5.89 -8.49 4.96
C THR A 79 -4.83 -9.25 4.16
N GLY A 80 -3.55 -8.94 4.39
CA GLY A 80 -2.46 -9.46 3.58
C GLY A 80 -1.08 -9.23 4.18
N LYS A 81 -0.06 -9.43 3.36
CA LYS A 81 1.35 -9.41 3.78
C LYS A 81 2.00 -8.04 3.75
N SER A 82 1.31 -6.99 3.28
CA SER A 82 1.88 -5.65 3.07
C SER A 82 3.18 -5.63 2.22
N MET A 83 3.40 -6.64 1.39
CA MET A 83 4.55 -6.81 0.50
C MET A 83 4.38 -6.02 -0.81
N LYS A 84 4.59 -4.71 -0.69
CA LYS A 84 4.38 -3.75 -1.79
C LYS A 84 5.24 -4.04 -3.04
N GLU A 85 6.53 -4.31 -2.90
CA GLU A 85 7.42 -4.54 -4.06
C GLU A 85 7.15 -5.90 -4.75
N GLY A 86 6.86 -6.94 -3.97
CA GLY A 86 6.42 -8.24 -4.49
C GLY A 86 5.10 -8.13 -5.27
N PHE A 87 4.14 -7.36 -4.74
CA PHE A 87 2.90 -7.06 -5.46
C PHE A 87 3.16 -6.35 -6.79
N TYR A 88 3.99 -5.30 -6.83
CA TYR A 88 4.26 -4.60 -8.09
C TYR A 88 4.96 -5.50 -9.10
N THR A 89 5.88 -6.36 -8.66
CA THR A 89 6.50 -7.36 -9.52
C THR A 89 5.44 -8.27 -10.16
N CYS A 90 4.49 -8.78 -9.36
CA CYS A 90 3.39 -9.61 -9.86
C CYS A 90 2.45 -8.83 -10.80
N ALA A 91 2.12 -7.58 -10.48
CA ALA A 91 1.25 -6.75 -11.31
C ALA A 91 1.88 -6.43 -12.67
N LEU A 92 3.19 -6.19 -12.71
CA LEU A 92 3.92 -6.02 -13.98
C LEU A 92 3.93 -7.32 -14.79
N TRP A 93 4.14 -8.47 -14.14
CA TRP A 93 4.02 -9.78 -14.81
C TRP A 93 2.60 -9.99 -15.38
N LEU A 94 1.55 -9.70 -14.61
CA LEU A 94 0.17 -9.75 -15.12
C LEU A 94 -0.06 -8.82 -16.31
N HIS A 95 0.57 -7.65 -16.34
CA HIS A 95 0.46 -6.76 -17.50
C HIS A 95 1.01 -7.41 -18.78
N PHE A 96 2.17 -8.07 -18.70
CA PHE A 96 2.82 -8.68 -19.87
C PHE A 96 2.18 -10.01 -20.31
N HIS A 97 1.61 -10.78 -19.38
CA HIS A 97 1.06 -12.12 -19.68
C HIS A 97 -0.48 -12.16 -19.71
N HIS A 98 -1.15 -11.34 -18.90
CA HIS A 98 -2.60 -11.39 -18.66
C HIS A 98 -3.23 -9.99 -18.56
N LEU A 99 -2.97 -9.12 -19.54
CA LEU A 99 -3.33 -7.69 -19.50
C LEU A 99 -4.80 -7.41 -19.15
N LYS A 100 -5.73 -8.23 -19.67
CA LYS A 100 -7.17 -8.07 -19.44
C LYS A 100 -7.51 -8.40 -17.99
N THR A 101 -6.88 -9.43 -17.42
CA THR A 101 -7.10 -9.82 -16.03
C THR A 101 -6.67 -8.70 -15.08
N LEU A 102 -5.51 -8.09 -15.30
CA LEU A 102 -5.08 -6.93 -14.51
C LEU A 102 -6.07 -5.76 -14.61
N ALA A 103 -6.48 -5.42 -15.84
CA ALA A 103 -7.34 -4.27 -16.11
C ALA A 103 -8.79 -4.45 -15.63
N CYS A 104 -9.35 -5.66 -15.69
CA CYS A 104 -10.70 -5.94 -15.21
C CYS A 104 -10.79 -6.09 -13.69
N ASN A 105 -9.66 -6.29 -12.99
CA ASN A 105 -9.63 -6.49 -11.55
C ASN A 105 -9.06 -5.28 -10.78
N LEU A 106 -9.11 -4.07 -11.36
CA LEU A 106 -8.66 -2.85 -10.68
C LEU A 106 -9.37 -2.64 -9.33
N LYS A 107 -10.70 -2.81 -9.28
CA LYS A 107 -11.47 -2.63 -8.04
C LYS A 107 -11.01 -3.59 -6.91
N PRO A 108 -10.99 -4.93 -7.10
CA PRO A 108 -10.42 -5.84 -6.12
C PRO A 108 -8.99 -5.47 -5.67
N ILE A 109 -8.10 -5.12 -6.60
CA ILE A 109 -6.73 -4.71 -6.26
C ILE A 109 -6.72 -3.53 -5.29
N LEU A 110 -7.61 -2.57 -5.48
CA LEU A 110 -7.72 -1.37 -4.67
C LEU A 110 -8.39 -1.60 -3.31
N ASP A 111 -9.29 -2.58 -3.22
CA ASP A 111 -9.90 -2.99 -1.95
C ASP A 111 -8.82 -3.54 -0.98
N PHE A 112 -7.83 -4.27 -1.50
CA PHE A 112 -6.67 -4.73 -0.72
C PHE A 112 -5.59 -3.64 -0.54
N GLY A 113 -5.43 -2.76 -1.52
CA GLY A 113 -4.39 -1.73 -1.57
C GLY A 113 -4.88 -0.28 -1.40
N TYR A 114 -4.24 0.61 -2.16
CA TYR A 114 -4.56 2.03 -2.27
C TYR A 114 -4.74 2.42 -3.74
N PHE A 115 -5.54 3.46 -4.01
CA PHE A 115 -5.69 4.06 -5.34
C PHE A 115 -4.36 4.44 -6.00
N LYS A 116 -3.33 4.76 -5.21
CA LYS A 116 -1.99 5.04 -5.73
C LYS A 116 -1.32 3.83 -6.38
N ASP A 117 -1.70 2.60 -6.02
CA ASP A 117 -1.03 1.39 -6.50
C ASP A 117 -1.21 1.22 -8.03
N VAL A 118 -2.39 1.56 -8.57
CA VAL A 118 -2.64 1.48 -10.02
C VAL A 118 -1.87 2.55 -10.80
N LEU A 119 -1.63 3.72 -10.19
CA LEU A 119 -0.76 4.76 -10.74
C LEU A 119 0.70 4.32 -10.74
N GLU A 120 1.13 3.67 -9.66
CA GLU A 120 2.50 3.17 -9.52
C GLU A 120 2.80 2.05 -10.51
N ILE A 121 1.84 1.16 -10.80
CA ILE A 121 1.97 0.14 -11.85
C ILE A 121 2.23 0.81 -13.21
N LEU A 122 1.39 1.78 -13.61
CA LEU A 122 1.59 2.52 -14.85
C LEU A 122 2.91 3.27 -14.87
N TYR A 123 3.28 3.91 -13.76
CA TYR A 123 4.54 4.63 -13.63
C TYR A 123 5.74 3.72 -13.90
N ARG A 124 5.75 2.51 -13.33
CA ARG A 124 6.83 1.53 -13.51
C ARG A 124 6.85 0.91 -14.91
N LEU A 125 5.70 0.73 -15.58
CA LEU A 125 5.64 0.28 -16.98
C LEU A 125 6.30 1.26 -17.95
N ILE A 126 6.25 2.56 -17.60
CA ILE A 126 6.75 3.64 -18.45
C ILE A 126 8.18 4.01 -18.11
N GLU A 127 8.48 4.29 -16.84
CA GLU A 127 9.80 4.75 -16.40
C GLU A 127 10.76 3.62 -16.02
N GLY A 128 10.25 2.39 -15.84
CA GLY A 128 11.02 1.20 -15.46
C GLY A 128 10.74 0.73 -14.04
N VAL A 129 11.04 -0.56 -13.79
CA VAL A 129 10.73 -1.26 -12.52
C VAL A 129 11.41 -0.59 -11.31
N ASN A 130 12.64 -0.10 -11.48
CA ASN A 130 13.47 0.45 -10.41
C ASN A 130 13.39 1.99 -10.32
N VAL A 131 12.37 2.61 -10.93
CA VAL A 131 12.26 4.08 -10.99
C VAL A 131 12.34 4.75 -9.62
N ARG A 132 11.70 4.18 -8.59
CA ARG A 132 11.71 4.74 -7.22
C ARG A 132 13.06 4.66 -6.54
N GLU A 133 13.83 3.62 -6.81
CA GLU A 133 15.18 3.46 -6.28
C GLU A 133 16.12 4.47 -6.95
N ASN A 134 16.01 4.61 -8.27
CA ASN A 134 16.77 5.59 -9.04
C ASN A 134 16.48 7.03 -8.58
N GLU A 135 15.21 7.40 -8.43
CA GLU A 135 14.80 8.72 -7.92
C GLU A 135 15.36 9.00 -6.52
N LYS A 136 15.35 7.98 -5.65
CA LYS A 136 15.87 8.09 -4.28
C LYS A 136 17.39 8.25 -4.28
N ALA A 137 18.11 7.53 -5.14
CA ALA A 137 19.55 7.67 -5.31
C ALA A 137 19.91 9.07 -5.82
N GLU A 138 19.24 9.55 -6.87
CA GLU A 138 19.43 10.91 -7.41
C GLU A 138 19.15 11.99 -6.35
N TRP A 139 18.12 11.80 -5.53
CA TRP A 139 17.79 12.77 -4.47
C TRP A 139 18.86 12.80 -3.38
N LYS A 140 19.39 11.64 -2.98
CA LYS A 140 20.49 11.56 -2.00
C LYS A 140 21.74 12.25 -2.52
N GLU A 141 22.12 11.96 -3.76
CA GLU A 141 23.27 12.59 -4.42
C GLU A 141 23.13 14.11 -4.46
N LYS A 142 21.95 14.64 -4.84
CA LYS A 142 21.68 16.09 -4.83
C LYS A 142 21.75 16.70 -3.43
N LYS A 143 21.31 15.96 -2.42
CA LYS A 143 21.35 16.42 -1.02
C LYS A 143 22.78 16.47 -0.50
N GLU A 144 23.62 15.50 -0.87
CA GLU A 144 25.02 15.42 -0.48
C GLU A 144 25.90 16.47 -1.19
N ASN A 145 25.65 16.72 -2.47
CA ASN A 145 26.41 17.70 -3.27
C ASN A 145 26.00 19.17 -3.04
N GLY A 146 25.00 19.43 -2.20
CA GLY A 146 24.40 20.74 -2.00
C GLY A 146 23.58 21.21 -3.21
N PHE A 147 22.60 22.09 -2.98
CA PHE A 147 21.76 22.68 -4.04
C PHE A 147 22.52 23.75 -4.86
N PHE A 148 23.77 23.50 -5.28
CA PHE A 148 24.51 24.41 -6.14
C PHE A 148 23.99 24.30 -7.59
N PHE A 149 23.08 25.21 -7.93
CA PHE A 149 22.56 25.40 -9.29
C PHE A 149 23.56 26.21 -10.11
N GLU A 150 24.62 25.58 -10.61
CA GLU A 150 25.32 26.16 -11.76
C GLU A 150 24.50 25.89 -13.03
N LYS A 151 23.95 26.96 -13.61
CA LYS A 151 23.29 26.95 -14.92
C LYS A 151 24.33 26.75 -16.03
N ASN A 152 24.94 25.57 -16.09
CA ASN A 152 25.83 25.19 -17.19
C ASN A 152 25.01 24.68 -18.40
N PHE A 153 25.56 24.81 -19.61
CA PHE A 153 24.95 24.34 -20.87
C PHE A 153 24.46 22.86 -20.81
N SER A 154 25.16 22.03 -20.03
CA SER A 154 24.78 20.66 -19.68
C SER A 154 23.39 20.54 -19.03
N TYR A 155 23.00 21.49 -18.18
CA TYR A 155 21.68 21.53 -17.54
C TYR A 155 20.56 21.77 -18.55
N VAL A 156 20.75 22.69 -19.51
CA VAL A 156 19.77 22.98 -20.56
C VAL A 156 19.56 21.76 -21.46
N CYS A 157 20.64 21.05 -21.82
CA CYS A 157 20.55 19.79 -22.57
C CYS A 157 19.83 18.69 -21.77
N LYS A 158 20.09 18.56 -20.46
CA LYS A 158 19.38 17.62 -19.58
C LYS A 158 17.89 17.94 -19.47
N VAL A 159 17.50 19.22 -19.38
CA VAL A 159 16.10 19.64 -19.33
C VAL A 159 15.38 19.36 -20.65
N LYS A 160 16.01 19.67 -21.79
CA LYS A 160 15.46 19.34 -23.12
C LYS A 160 15.29 17.83 -23.32
N ALA A 161 16.31 17.04 -22.96
CA ALA A 161 16.24 15.58 -23.03
C ALA A 161 15.14 15.00 -22.11
N LYS A 162 14.96 15.57 -20.92
CA LYS A 162 13.88 15.19 -20.01
C LYS A 162 12.51 15.49 -20.60
N LYS A 163 12.32 16.64 -21.25
CA LYS A 163 11.06 17.00 -21.92
C LYS A 163 10.72 16.01 -23.05
N ILE A 164 11.69 15.70 -23.90
CA ILE A 164 11.52 14.73 -24.99
C ILE A 164 11.21 13.33 -24.44
N ARG A 165 11.88 12.91 -23.36
CA ARG A 165 11.60 11.63 -22.70
C ARG A 165 10.16 11.59 -22.16
N VAL A 166 9.71 12.68 -21.54
CA VAL A 166 8.33 12.79 -21.04
C VAL A 166 7.33 12.69 -22.18
N GLU A 167 7.51 13.41 -23.29
CA GLU A 167 6.63 13.33 -24.46
C GLU A 167 6.54 11.89 -25.01
N LYS A 168 7.67 11.22 -25.22
CA LYS A 168 7.71 9.81 -25.65
C LYS A 168 7.04 8.86 -24.64
N ASN A 169 7.22 9.12 -23.35
CA ASN A 169 6.64 8.32 -22.26
C ASN A 169 5.11 8.45 -22.23
N VAL A 170 4.58 9.65 -22.47
CA VAL A 170 3.14 9.90 -22.57
C VAL A 170 2.54 9.16 -23.76
N ASP A 171 3.18 9.22 -24.93
CA ASP A 171 2.71 8.50 -26.12
C ASP A 171 2.71 6.98 -25.92
N LYS A 172 3.73 6.46 -25.23
CA LYS A 172 3.79 5.05 -24.82
C LYS A 172 2.67 4.71 -23.83
N ALA A 173 2.44 5.56 -22.84
CA ALA A 173 1.41 5.37 -21.80
C ALA A 173 0.01 5.32 -22.38
N LYS A 174 -0.34 6.27 -23.26
CA LYS A 174 -1.66 6.35 -23.90
C LYS A 174 -1.98 5.13 -24.77
N LYS A 175 -0.97 4.39 -25.23
CA LYS A 175 -1.15 3.12 -25.98
C LYS A 175 -1.44 1.92 -25.08
N LEU A 176 -1.21 2.01 -23.77
CA LEU A 176 -1.47 0.91 -22.84
C LEU A 176 -2.97 0.79 -22.58
N PHE A 177 -3.54 -0.39 -22.81
CA PHE A 177 -4.93 -0.69 -22.46
C PHE A 177 -5.25 -0.41 -20.98
N LEU A 178 -4.28 -0.69 -20.09
CA LEU A 178 -4.40 -0.42 -18.66
C LEU A 178 -4.53 1.08 -18.36
N TYR A 179 -3.86 1.95 -19.13
CA TYR A 179 -3.89 3.40 -18.92
C TYR A 179 -5.31 3.96 -19.03
N ASP A 180 -6.01 3.60 -20.11
CA ASP A 180 -7.38 4.04 -20.34
C ASP A 180 -8.30 3.55 -19.22
N LYS A 181 -8.17 2.27 -18.83
CA LYS A 181 -8.97 1.67 -17.74
C LYS A 181 -8.74 2.34 -16.40
N VAL A 182 -7.50 2.70 -16.06
CA VAL A 182 -7.21 3.45 -14.83
C VAL A 182 -7.79 4.87 -14.91
N CYS A 183 -7.71 5.55 -16.06
CA CYS A 183 -8.30 6.88 -16.23
C CYS A 183 -9.83 6.85 -16.07
N VAL A 184 -10.51 5.88 -16.70
CA VAL A 184 -11.97 5.67 -16.55
C VAL A 184 -12.31 5.39 -15.09
N PHE A 185 -11.57 4.49 -14.44
CA PHE A 185 -11.80 4.14 -13.04
C PHE A 185 -11.71 5.35 -12.10
N PHE A 186 -10.68 6.20 -12.25
CA PHE A 186 -10.59 7.44 -11.46
C PHE A 186 -11.72 8.42 -11.77
N ALA A 187 -12.09 8.58 -13.05
CA ALA A 187 -13.18 9.46 -13.44
C ALA A 187 -14.53 9.01 -12.83
N ASP A 188 -14.82 7.70 -12.89
CA ASP A 188 -16.05 7.15 -12.33
C ASP A 188 -16.06 7.28 -10.80
N ALA A 189 -14.97 6.92 -10.12
CA ALA A 189 -14.88 7.05 -8.66
C ALA A 189 -15.01 8.51 -8.18
N LEU A 190 -14.44 9.48 -8.91
CA LEU A 190 -14.59 10.90 -8.58
C LEU A 190 -16.01 11.41 -8.84
N ARG A 191 -16.70 10.88 -9.86
CA ARG A 191 -18.10 11.23 -10.13
C ARG A 191 -19.02 10.70 -9.02
N ASP A 192 -18.81 9.46 -8.59
CA ASP A 192 -19.54 8.85 -7.49
C ASP A 192 -19.27 9.61 -6.18
N ASP A 193 -18.01 9.94 -5.88
CA ASP A 193 -17.64 10.74 -4.71
C ASP A 193 -18.30 12.13 -4.72
N MET A 194 -18.36 12.80 -5.88
CA MET A 194 -19.05 14.09 -6.00
C MET A 194 -20.56 13.97 -5.80
N ALA A 195 -21.19 12.89 -6.27
CA ALA A 195 -22.61 12.63 -6.02
C ALA A 195 -22.87 12.45 -4.50
N LEU A 196 -22.07 11.61 -3.84
CA LEU A 196 -22.15 11.40 -2.39
C LEU A 196 -21.89 12.69 -1.60
N TYR A 197 -20.93 13.50 -2.05
CA TYR A 197 -20.63 14.81 -1.45
C TYR A 197 -21.83 15.75 -1.53
N ASN A 198 -22.48 15.83 -2.69
CA ASN A 198 -23.67 16.66 -2.89
C ASN A 198 -24.88 16.16 -2.07
N GLU A 199 -24.97 14.86 -1.79
CA GLU A 199 -25.96 14.25 -0.89
C GLU A 199 -25.62 14.42 0.61
N GLY A 200 -24.45 14.96 0.94
CA GLY A 200 -23.97 15.09 2.33
C GLY A 200 -23.47 13.78 2.96
N LYS A 201 -23.30 12.71 2.17
CA LYS A 201 -22.82 11.39 2.62
C LYS A 201 -21.30 11.31 2.69
N ILE A 202 -20.71 12.17 3.52
CA ILE A 202 -19.25 12.36 3.61
C ILE A 202 -18.50 11.09 4.07
N TYR A 203 -19.14 10.23 4.86
CA TYR A 203 -18.52 9.01 5.38
C TYR A 203 -18.44 7.87 4.36
N ASP A 204 -19.21 7.96 3.28
CA ASP A 204 -19.24 6.95 2.21
C ASP A 204 -18.24 7.29 1.08
N LEU A 205 -17.58 8.44 1.17
CA LEU A 205 -16.60 8.89 0.18
C LEU A 205 -15.42 7.92 0.08
N SER A 206 -15.01 7.65 -1.15
CA SER A 206 -13.79 6.91 -1.43
C SER A 206 -12.54 7.78 -1.20
N LEU A 207 -11.36 7.16 -1.29
CA LEU A 207 -10.08 7.87 -1.27
C LEU A 207 -9.59 8.22 -2.69
N ALA A 208 -10.45 8.17 -3.71
CA ALA A 208 -10.08 8.50 -5.09
C ALA A 208 -9.50 9.91 -5.20
N ALA A 209 -10.18 10.91 -4.62
CA ALA A 209 -9.71 12.29 -4.61
C ALA A 209 -8.32 12.43 -3.95
N LYS A 210 -8.06 11.73 -2.85
CA LYS A 210 -6.76 11.77 -2.15
C LYS A 210 -5.60 11.34 -3.06
N TRP A 211 -5.85 10.36 -3.92
CA TRP A 211 -4.80 9.75 -4.75
C TRP A 211 -4.85 10.14 -6.22
N CYS A 212 -5.88 10.88 -6.65
CA CYS A 212 -5.97 11.43 -7.99
C CYS A 212 -4.72 12.29 -8.28
N PRO A 213 -4.03 12.08 -9.41
CA PRO A 213 -2.86 12.89 -9.76
C PRO A 213 -3.21 14.37 -9.86
N SER A 214 -2.61 15.18 -8.99
CA SER A 214 -2.61 16.63 -9.13
C SER A 214 -1.74 17.06 -10.31
N LEU A 215 -2.02 18.25 -10.84
CA LEU A 215 -1.15 18.92 -11.80
C LEU A 215 0.29 18.95 -11.29
N ASP A 216 1.23 18.65 -12.19
CA ASP A 216 2.66 18.64 -11.90
C ASP A 216 3.14 17.63 -10.84
N SER A 217 2.25 16.72 -10.41
CA SER A 217 2.65 15.57 -9.60
C SER A 217 3.62 14.68 -10.37
N CYS A 218 4.36 13.81 -9.67
CA CYS A 218 5.29 12.88 -10.31
C CYS A 218 4.59 11.98 -11.35
N TYR A 219 3.36 11.54 -11.05
CA TYR A 219 2.55 10.76 -11.98
C TYR A 219 2.10 11.58 -13.18
N ASP A 220 1.63 12.80 -12.97
CA ASP A 220 1.18 13.66 -14.07
C ASP A 220 2.33 14.03 -15.01
N LYS A 221 3.51 14.32 -14.46
CA LYS A 221 4.71 14.62 -15.26
C LYS A 221 5.17 13.50 -16.17
N SER A 222 4.97 12.23 -15.79
CA SER A 222 5.40 11.09 -16.60
C SER A 222 4.29 10.45 -17.43
N LEU A 223 3.03 10.59 -17.01
CA LEU A 223 1.90 9.87 -17.58
C LEU A 223 0.82 10.80 -18.16
N LEU A 224 0.85 12.10 -17.86
CA LEU A 224 -0.18 13.08 -18.22
C LEU A 224 -1.60 12.67 -17.76
N MET A 225 -1.68 11.93 -16.65
CA MET A 225 -2.91 11.32 -16.13
C MET A 225 -3.95 12.37 -15.74
N CYS A 226 -3.53 13.52 -15.22
CA CYS A 226 -4.47 14.57 -14.83
C CYS A 226 -5.30 15.02 -16.03
N GLU A 227 -4.67 15.17 -17.21
CA GLU A 227 -5.40 15.46 -18.44
C GLU A 227 -6.43 14.40 -18.79
N SER A 228 -5.98 13.15 -18.85
CA SER A 228 -6.78 12.04 -19.38
C SER A 228 -7.97 11.73 -18.47
N ILE A 229 -7.79 11.82 -17.15
CA ILE A 229 -8.89 11.70 -16.17
C ILE A 229 -9.86 12.85 -16.36
N THR A 230 -9.35 14.07 -16.45
CA THR A 230 -10.18 15.28 -16.54
C THR A 230 -11.03 15.30 -17.81
N ARG A 231 -10.45 14.93 -18.97
CA ARG A 231 -11.20 14.83 -20.24
C ARG A 231 -12.36 13.83 -20.18
N LYS A 232 -12.27 12.81 -19.31
CA LYS A 232 -13.34 11.82 -19.09
C LYS A 232 -14.39 12.31 -18.09
N LEU A 233 -14.00 13.19 -17.17
CA LEU A 233 -14.92 13.82 -16.21
C LEU A 233 -15.73 14.95 -16.85
N PHE A 234 -15.09 15.77 -17.67
CA PHE A 234 -15.69 16.94 -18.32
C PHE A 234 -15.55 16.80 -19.84
N PRO A 235 -16.54 16.22 -20.56
CA PRO A 235 -16.45 16.00 -21.99
C PRO A 235 -16.34 17.31 -22.79
N CYS A 236 -15.68 17.21 -23.96
CA CYS A 236 -15.41 18.35 -24.86
C CYS A 236 -16.68 19.04 -25.40
N VAL A 237 -17.83 18.37 -25.37
CA VAL A 237 -19.13 18.91 -25.84
C VAL A 237 -19.52 20.18 -25.09
N GLU A 238 -19.05 20.35 -23.84
CA GLU A 238 -19.27 21.59 -23.07
C GLU A 238 -18.40 22.78 -23.54
N TYR A 239 -17.48 22.55 -24.50
CA TYR A 239 -16.40 23.47 -24.87
C TYR A 239 -16.08 23.49 -26.37
N GLU A 240 -17.07 23.21 -27.24
CA GLU A 240 -16.87 23.04 -28.68
C GLU A 240 -16.20 24.23 -29.39
N ASP A 241 -16.35 25.45 -28.85
CA ASP A 241 -15.76 26.67 -29.40
C ASP A 241 -14.32 26.96 -28.93
N LEU A 242 -13.75 26.13 -28.06
CA LEU A 242 -12.41 26.34 -27.50
C LEU A 242 -11.34 25.51 -28.21
N GLU A 243 -10.18 26.13 -28.39
CA GLU A 243 -8.97 25.42 -28.78
C GLU A 243 -8.59 24.36 -27.74
N ASP A 244 -8.11 23.19 -28.18
CA ASP A 244 -7.85 22.03 -27.30
C ASP A 244 -6.93 22.37 -26.12
N ALA A 245 -5.90 23.20 -26.34
CA ALA A 245 -5.00 23.65 -25.28
C ALA A 245 -5.73 24.46 -24.19
N HIS A 246 -6.64 25.35 -24.60
CA HIS A 246 -7.46 26.14 -23.68
C HIS A 246 -8.49 25.28 -22.95
N TYR A 247 -9.13 24.35 -23.67
CA TYR A 247 -10.03 23.36 -23.08
C TYR A 247 -9.32 22.56 -21.97
N VAL A 248 -8.17 21.97 -22.27
CA VAL A 248 -7.36 21.19 -21.30
C VAL A 248 -7.02 22.00 -20.05
N TYR A 249 -6.58 23.24 -20.23
CA TYR A 249 -6.29 24.14 -19.12
C TYR A 249 -7.52 24.38 -18.24
N ARG A 250 -8.66 24.71 -18.87
CA ARG A 250 -9.93 24.98 -18.17
C ARG A 250 -10.40 23.77 -17.37
N VAL A 251 -10.46 22.60 -18.00
CA VAL A 251 -10.97 21.42 -17.32
C VAL A 251 -10.05 20.96 -16.20
N ARG A 252 -8.73 21.10 -16.34
CA ARG A 252 -7.77 20.75 -15.28
C ARG A 252 -7.89 21.67 -14.07
N ASP A 253 -8.10 22.97 -14.30
CA ASP A 253 -8.39 23.93 -13.23
C ASP A 253 -9.74 23.60 -12.55
N ARG A 254 -10.74 23.19 -13.34
CA ARG A 254 -12.05 22.74 -12.86
C ARG A 254 -11.95 21.50 -11.97
N LEU A 255 -11.23 20.46 -12.40
CA LEU A 255 -10.94 19.26 -11.59
C LEU A 255 -10.38 19.66 -10.22
N ARG A 256 -9.40 20.57 -10.21
CA ARG A 256 -8.80 21.04 -8.95
C ARG A 256 -9.84 21.75 -8.07
N LYS A 257 -10.50 22.78 -8.60
CA LYS A 257 -11.34 23.71 -7.82
C LYS A 257 -12.69 23.12 -7.43
N GLU A 258 -13.34 22.45 -8.36
CA GLU A 258 -14.73 21.98 -8.20
C GLU A 258 -14.83 20.54 -7.70
N VAL A 259 -13.76 19.73 -7.84
CA VAL A 259 -13.79 18.31 -7.42
C VAL A 259 -12.79 18.04 -6.31
N LEU A 260 -11.49 18.23 -6.55
CA LEU A 260 -10.46 17.80 -5.59
C LEU A 260 -10.47 18.63 -4.31
N VAL A 261 -10.55 19.96 -4.39
CA VAL A 261 -10.60 20.84 -3.21
C VAL A 261 -11.79 20.52 -2.28
N PRO A 262 -13.06 20.46 -2.74
CA PRO A 262 -14.18 20.14 -1.86
C PRO A 262 -14.09 18.72 -1.29
N LEU A 263 -13.71 17.72 -2.09
CA LEU A 263 -13.57 16.35 -1.61
C LEU A 263 -12.42 16.21 -0.60
N HIS A 264 -11.27 16.86 -0.82
CA HIS A 264 -10.16 16.87 0.14
C HIS A 264 -10.55 17.50 1.48
N LYS A 265 -11.37 18.56 1.44
CA LYS A 265 -11.93 19.20 2.64
C LYS A 265 -12.89 18.25 3.37
N ALA A 266 -13.80 17.59 2.65
CA ALA A 266 -14.77 16.65 3.22
C ALA A 266 -14.09 15.40 3.84
N LEU A 267 -13.04 14.91 3.19
CA LEU A 267 -12.21 13.80 3.66
C LEU A 267 -11.32 14.17 4.85
N GLU A 268 -11.18 15.47 5.18
CA GLU A 268 -10.34 15.97 6.27
C GLU A 268 -8.89 15.44 6.21
N ILE A 269 -8.30 15.47 5.02
CA ILE A 269 -6.96 14.94 4.77
C ILE A 269 -5.91 15.72 5.59
N PRO A 270 -5.09 15.06 6.44
CA PRO A 270 -4.09 15.72 7.29
C PRO A 270 -3.17 16.69 6.53
N GLU A 271 -2.74 16.28 5.34
CA GLU A 271 -1.81 17.02 4.49
C GLU A 271 -2.36 18.41 4.10
N VAL A 272 -3.68 18.58 3.97
CA VAL A 272 -4.31 19.87 3.64
C VAL A 272 -4.11 20.89 4.75
N TYR A 273 -4.35 20.49 6.00
CA TYR A 273 -4.19 21.34 7.18
C TYR A 273 -2.71 21.65 7.45
N ILE A 274 -1.84 20.64 7.34
CA ILE A 274 -0.39 20.78 7.55
C ILE A 274 0.20 21.76 6.54
N CYS A 275 -0.13 21.62 5.25
CA CYS A 275 0.36 22.53 4.20
C CYS A 275 -0.17 23.96 4.37
N ALA A 276 -1.43 24.12 4.81
CA ALA A 276 -2.03 25.41 5.08
C ALA A 276 -1.60 26.02 6.45
N LYS A 277 -0.83 25.28 7.27
CA LYS A 277 -0.49 25.63 8.65
C LYS A 277 -1.72 25.94 9.53
N LYS A 278 -2.85 25.32 9.22
CA LYS A 278 -4.12 25.48 9.96
C LYS A 278 -4.21 24.47 11.11
N TRP A 279 -3.33 24.63 12.09
CA TRP A 279 -3.25 23.72 13.23
C TRP A 279 -4.49 23.81 14.13
N GLU A 280 -4.98 25.02 14.40
CA GLU A 280 -6.19 25.33 15.18
C GLU A 280 -7.45 24.53 14.73
N GLU A 281 -7.58 24.26 13.43
CA GLU A 281 -8.74 23.56 12.84
C GLU A 281 -8.49 22.04 12.67
N PHE A 282 -7.34 21.52 13.11
CA PHE A 282 -6.91 20.16 12.77
C PHE A 282 -7.76 19.07 13.45
N PRO A 283 -8.34 18.11 12.69
CA PRO A 283 -9.26 17.10 13.22
C PRO A 283 -8.55 15.79 13.61
N TYR A 284 -7.93 15.74 14.80
CA TYR A 284 -7.16 14.56 15.27
C TYR A 284 -7.94 13.24 15.23
N LYS A 285 -9.24 13.26 15.51
CA LYS A 285 -10.11 12.06 15.56
C LYS A 285 -10.20 11.31 14.21
N ARG A 286 -10.04 12.00 13.08
CA ARG A 286 -10.14 11.38 11.74
C ARG A 286 -8.78 10.94 11.18
N VAL A 287 -7.69 11.19 11.88
CA VAL A 287 -6.34 10.89 11.39
C VAL A 287 -6.11 9.37 11.36
N PRO A 288 -5.75 8.79 10.19
CA PRO A 288 -5.41 7.38 10.09
C PRO A 288 -4.16 7.01 10.90
N SER A 289 -4.06 5.77 11.36
CA SER A 289 -2.97 5.29 12.25
C SER A 289 -1.57 5.53 11.70
N VAL A 290 -1.37 5.28 10.40
CA VAL A 290 -0.09 5.50 9.70
C VAL A 290 0.25 6.99 9.60
N ALA A 291 -0.75 7.84 9.31
CA ALA A 291 -0.56 9.28 9.25
C ALA A 291 -0.24 9.85 10.65
N MET A 292 -0.88 9.33 11.69
CA MET A 292 -0.58 9.68 13.09
C MET A 292 0.87 9.35 13.43
N LYS A 293 1.35 8.15 13.09
CA LYS A 293 2.76 7.74 13.28
C LYS A 293 3.74 8.64 12.51
N LEU A 294 3.39 9.06 11.30
CA LEU A 294 4.25 9.87 10.43
C LEU A 294 4.33 11.34 10.88
N TYR A 295 3.20 11.96 11.19
CA TYR A 295 3.10 13.39 11.45
C TYR A 295 3.15 13.79 12.92
N LYS A 296 3.20 12.82 13.86
CA LYS A 296 3.28 13.09 15.32
C LYS A 296 4.30 14.16 15.71
N LYS A 297 5.48 14.17 15.10
CA LYS A 297 6.52 15.19 15.37
C LYS A 297 6.03 16.60 15.06
N LEU A 298 5.25 16.75 14.00
CA LEU A 298 4.71 18.05 13.59
C LEU A 298 3.60 18.48 14.55
N PHE A 299 2.76 17.56 15.03
CA PHE A 299 1.72 17.85 16.02
C PHE A 299 2.32 18.38 17.31
N TYR A 300 3.28 17.67 17.91
CA TYR A 300 3.97 18.18 19.11
C TYR A 300 4.71 19.50 18.89
N LYS A 301 5.23 19.74 17.68
CA LYS A 301 5.97 20.97 17.38
C LYS A 301 5.07 22.19 17.21
N HIS A 302 3.88 22.00 16.64
CA HIS A 302 3.05 23.11 16.18
C HIS A 302 1.70 23.24 16.90
N ASP A 303 1.24 22.21 17.60
CA ASP A 303 -0.08 22.16 18.25
C ASP A 303 -0.07 21.25 19.49
N LYS A 304 0.93 21.46 20.36
CA LYS A 304 1.22 20.58 21.49
C LYS A 304 0.02 20.43 22.43
N GLU A 305 -0.57 21.55 22.86
CA GLU A 305 -1.61 21.57 23.89
C GLU A 305 -2.87 20.82 23.46
N ARG A 306 -3.40 21.09 22.26
CA ARG A 306 -4.59 20.39 21.74
C ARG A 306 -4.30 18.93 21.44
N PHE A 307 -3.08 18.61 21.02
CA PHE A 307 -2.69 17.23 20.78
C PHE A 307 -2.59 16.43 22.08
N GLU A 308 -1.98 16.99 23.14
CA GLU A 308 -1.94 16.36 24.47
C GLU A 308 -3.36 16.18 25.02
N GLN A 309 -4.22 17.20 24.93
CA GLN A 309 -5.63 17.09 25.32
C GLN A 309 -6.36 15.97 24.55
N TYR A 310 -6.10 15.84 23.25
CA TYR A 310 -6.67 14.76 22.44
C TYR A 310 -6.20 13.38 22.95
N LEU A 311 -4.92 13.22 23.31
CA LEU A 311 -4.41 11.95 23.85
C LEU A 311 -5.04 11.62 25.21
N ASP A 312 -5.22 12.63 26.06
CA ASP A 312 -5.92 12.45 27.34
C ASP A 312 -7.39 12.09 27.13
N ASP A 313 -8.09 12.71 26.18
CA ASP A 313 -9.45 12.31 25.80
C ASP A 313 -9.53 10.87 25.25
N VAL A 314 -8.46 10.37 24.60
CA VAL A 314 -8.38 8.96 24.17
C VAL A 314 -8.22 8.04 25.38
N LYS A 315 -7.33 8.38 26.33
CA LYS A 315 -7.13 7.59 27.57
C LYS A 315 -8.40 7.51 28.41
N GLU A 316 -9.14 8.61 28.49
CA GLU A 316 -10.43 8.67 29.20
C GLU A 316 -11.57 7.98 28.44
N GLY A 317 -11.33 7.53 27.20
CA GLY A 317 -12.33 6.86 26.37
C GLY A 317 -13.37 7.80 25.76
N LYS A 318 -13.19 9.12 25.85
CA LYS A 318 -14.07 10.14 25.23
C LYS A 318 -13.95 10.12 23.70
N THR A 319 -12.77 9.79 23.19
CA THR A 319 -12.50 9.64 21.76
C THR A 319 -11.65 8.41 21.46
N THR A 320 -11.45 8.10 20.18
CA THR A 320 -10.73 6.90 19.74
C THR A 320 -9.60 7.27 18.80
N ILE A 321 -8.45 6.61 19.00
CA ILE A 321 -7.35 6.65 18.05
C ILE A 321 -7.46 5.52 17.02
N ALA A 322 -7.08 5.79 15.76
CA ALA A 322 -6.99 4.75 14.75
C ALA A 322 -5.74 3.87 14.98
N ALA A 323 -5.90 2.55 14.92
CA ALA A 323 -4.80 1.57 15.04
C ALA A 323 -4.77 0.51 13.91
N GLY A 324 -5.87 0.30 13.18
CA GLY A 324 -6.08 -0.91 12.37
C GLY A 324 -5.15 -1.14 11.17
N ALA A 325 -4.37 -0.14 10.74
CA ALA A 325 -3.40 -0.31 9.65
C ALA A 325 -1.94 -0.50 10.15
N LEU A 326 -1.68 -0.41 11.46
CA LEU A 326 -0.36 -0.68 12.03
C LEU A 326 -0.28 -2.13 12.50
N LEU A 327 0.85 -2.78 12.27
CA LEU A 327 1.14 -4.12 12.79
C LEU A 327 1.68 -4.03 14.24
N PRO A 328 1.53 -5.09 15.07
CA PRO A 328 1.98 -5.07 16.47
C PRO A 328 3.43 -4.61 16.67
N HIS A 329 4.37 -5.18 15.90
CA HIS A 329 5.78 -4.82 15.96
C HIS A 329 6.05 -3.37 15.54
N GLU A 330 5.27 -2.81 14.61
CA GLU A 330 5.41 -1.42 14.17
C GLU A 330 4.99 -0.41 15.24
N ILE A 331 4.07 -0.82 16.14
CA ILE A 331 3.65 -0.05 17.31
C ILE A 331 4.75 -0.11 18.38
N ILE A 332 5.22 -1.32 18.73
CA ILE A 332 6.29 -1.51 19.74
C ILE A 332 7.57 -0.81 19.31
N ALA A 333 8.01 -0.95 18.05
CA ALA A 333 9.20 -0.27 17.54
C ALA A 333 9.12 1.27 17.67
N SER A 334 7.91 1.83 17.78
CA SER A 334 7.70 3.26 17.95
C SER A 334 7.92 3.77 19.39
N LEU A 335 8.05 2.87 20.37
CA LEU A 335 8.39 3.15 21.78
C LEU A 335 9.84 3.56 21.98
N ASN A 336 10.75 3.13 21.10
CA ASN A 336 12.19 3.47 21.16
C ASN A 336 12.47 4.97 21.00
N ASP A 337 11.42 5.77 20.79
CA ASP A 337 11.51 7.21 20.68
C ASP A 337 10.89 7.87 21.92
N SER A 338 11.75 8.37 22.82
CA SER A 338 11.42 8.83 24.18
C SER A 338 10.34 9.91 24.28
N THR A 339 10.03 10.60 23.18
CA THR A 339 8.95 11.61 23.10
C THR A 339 7.59 11.03 22.73
N ARG A 340 7.48 9.69 22.57
CA ARG A 340 6.43 9.10 21.71
C ARG A 340 5.76 7.83 22.25
N ALA A 341 6.07 7.43 23.49
CA ALA A 341 5.54 6.21 24.08
C ALA A 341 4.01 6.23 24.21
N GLU A 342 3.43 7.39 24.50
CA GLU A 342 2.01 7.54 24.76
C GLU A 342 1.11 7.22 23.57
N VAL A 343 1.42 7.75 22.38
CA VAL A 343 0.65 7.45 21.16
C VAL A 343 0.71 5.96 20.84
N ALA A 344 1.89 5.34 21.02
CA ALA A 344 2.08 3.92 20.77
C ALA A 344 1.25 3.06 21.74
N GLU A 345 1.24 3.42 23.02
CA GLU A 345 0.44 2.74 24.05
C GLU A 345 -1.06 2.80 23.73
N LEU A 346 -1.58 3.99 23.38
CA LEU A 346 -2.99 4.15 23.01
C LEU A 346 -3.37 3.36 21.75
N GLN A 347 -2.46 3.29 20.76
CA GLN A 347 -2.66 2.49 19.56
C GLN A 347 -2.62 0.98 19.87
N TRP A 348 -1.73 0.56 20.78
CA TRP A 348 -1.63 -0.82 21.26
C TRP A 348 -2.92 -1.24 21.98
N GLU A 349 -3.35 -0.45 22.96
CA GLU A 349 -4.55 -0.71 23.73
C GLU A 349 -5.79 -0.80 22.82
N ARG A 350 -5.91 0.12 21.85
CA ARG A 350 -6.96 0.07 20.84
C ARG A 350 -6.97 -1.24 20.05
N MET A 351 -5.80 -1.69 19.61
CA MET A 351 -5.64 -2.94 18.86
C MET A 351 -6.08 -4.15 19.68
N VAL A 352 -5.60 -4.24 20.93
CA VAL A 352 -5.96 -5.32 21.86
C VAL A 352 -7.46 -5.32 22.12
N ASN A 353 -8.06 -4.17 22.38
CA ASN A 353 -9.50 -4.02 22.60
C ASN A 353 -10.32 -4.45 21.37
N ASP A 354 -9.90 -4.06 20.16
CA ASP A 354 -10.59 -4.45 18.92
C ASP A 354 -10.51 -5.96 18.64
N LEU A 355 -9.39 -6.61 18.99
CA LEU A 355 -9.26 -8.06 18.88
C LEU A 355 -10.05 -8.78 19.98
N ALA A 356 -10.00 -8.28 21.22
CA ALA A 356 -10.75 -8.85 22.35
C ALA A 356 -12.27 -8.83 22.11
N LYS A 357 -12.79 -7.81 21.39
CA LYS A 357 -14.19 -7.75 20.95
C LYS A 357 -14.58 -8.87 20.00
N LYS A 358 -13.64 -9.38 19.20
CA LYS A 358 -13.87 -10.53 18.29
C LYS A 358 -13.81 -11.87 19.02
N GLY A 359 -13.12 -11.92 20.16
CA GLY A 359 -13.01 -13.10 21.00
C GLY A 359 -11.76 -13.06 21.87
N LYS A 360 -11.77 -13.87 22.95
CA LYS A 360 -10.58 -14.12 23.79
C LYS A 360 -10.07 -15.52 23.56
N LEU A 361 -8.76 -15.70 23.66
CA LEU A 361 -8.14 -17.00 23.57
C LEU A 361 -8.22 -17.71 24.94
N THR A 362 -8.62 -18.98 24.92
CA THR A 362 -8.64 -19.85 26.10
C THR A 362 -7.60 -20.94 25.94
N ASN A 363 -6.85 -21.25 27.00
CA ASN A 363 -5.82 -22.29 27.00
C ASN A 363 -4.77 -22.10 25.88
N CYS A 364 -4.28 -20.87 25.72
CA CYS A 364 -3.25 -20.51 24.76
C CYS A 364 -1.96 -20.13 25.48
N MET A 365 -0.83 -20.63 24.99
CA MET A 365 0.51 -20.26 25.43
C MET A 365 1.28 -19.72 24.21
N ALA A 366 1.84 -18.52 24.33
CA ALA A 366 2.78 -17.99 23.36
C ALA A 366 4.20 -18.42 23.75
N ILE A 367 4.89 -19.10 22.83
CA ILE A 367 6.31 -19.44 22.95
C ILE A 367 7.03 -18.59 21.91
N CYS A 368 7.87 -17.66 22.37
CA CYS A 368 8.53 -16.69 21.51
C CYS A 368 9.98 -17.09 21.30
N ASP A 369 10.38 -17.38 20.06
CA ASP A 369 11.80 -17.56 19.76
C ASP A 369 12.49 -16.19 19.76
N VAL A 370 13.51 -16.05 20.60
CA VAL A 370 14.40 -14.88 20.74
C VAL A 370 15.88 -15.28 20.59
N SER A 371 16.15 -16.42 19.95
CA SER A 371 17.49 -16.89 19.65
C SER A 371 18.27 -15.90 18.77
N GLY A 372 19.60 -16.02 18.74
CA GLY A 372 20.46 -15.11 17.97
C GLY A 372 20.12 -15.03 16.47
N SER A 373 19.48 -16.05 15.90
CA SER A 373 19.02 -16.07 14.51
C SER A 373 17.82 -15.14 14.23
N MET A 374 17.07 -14.77 15.28
CA MET A 374 15.90 -13.90 15.18
C MET A 374 16.24 -12.41 15.16
N ASN A 375 17.53 -12.05 15.15
CA ASN A 375 17.98 -10.66 15.30
C ASN A 375 17.30 -9.70 14.29
N GLY A 376 16.89 -8.52 14.78
CA GLY A 376 16.16 -7.51 14.01
C GLY A 376 14.64 -7.71 14.02
N THR A 377 13.99 -7.42 12.88
CA THR A 377 12.54 -7.45 12.72
C THR A 377 11.88 -8.78 13.15
N PRO A 378 12.44 -9.98 12.85
CA PRO A 378 11.82 -11.24 13.26
C PRO A 378 11.60 -11.36 14.77
N MET A 379 12.59 -10.97 15.58
CA MET A 379 12.48 -10.94 17.04
C MET A 379 11.46 -9.89 17.51
N GLU A 380 11.45 -8.70 16.92
CA GLU A 380 10.43 -7.68 17.26
C GLU A 380 9.01 -8.20 16.99
N VAL A 381 8.81 -8.91 15.88
CA VAL A 381 7.54 -9.56 15.54
C VAL A 381 7.18 -10.67 16.53
N SER A 382 8.14 -11.55 16.85
CA SER A 382 7.98 -12.64 17.81
C SER A 382 7.52 -12.12 19.18
N VAL A 383 8.25 -11.14 19.72
CA VAL A 383 7.94 -10.51 21.01
C VAL A 383 6.60 -9.78 20.97
N ALA A 384 6.32 -9.00 19.92
CA ALA A 384 5.06 -8.27 19.79
C ALA A 384 3.85 -9.20 19.75
N LEU A 385 3.91 -10.28 18.95
CA LEU A 385 2.82 -11.24 18.87
C LEU A 385 2.65 -12.01 20.18
N GLY A 386 3.75 -12.36 20.85
CA GLY A 386 3.70 -13.00 22.15
C GLY A 386 3.01 -12.14 23.22
N LEU A 387 3.37 -10.86 23.29
CA LEU A 387 2.72 -9.89 24.18
C LEU A 387 1.22 -9.75 23.86
N LEU A 388 0.87 -9.66 22.57
CA LEU A 388 -0.52 -9.57 22.13
C LEU A 388 -1.34 -10.80 22.54
N ILE A 389 -0.82 -12.00 22.31
CA ILE A 389 -1.48 -13.26 22.69
C ILE A 389 -1.64 -13.34 24.21
N SER A 390 -0.62 -12.97 24.98
CA SER A 390 -0.67 -12.93 26.44
C SER A 390 -1.78 -12.02 26.96
N GLN A 391 -1.97 -10.85 26.35
CA GLN A 391 -3.05 -9.92 26.72
C GLN A 391 -4.45 -10.38 26.28
N LEU A 392 -4.54 -11.15 25.19
CA LEU A 392 -5.80 -11.73 24.71
C LEU A 392 -6.18 -13.04 25.42
N SER A 393 -5.23 -13.69 26.07
CA SER A 393 -5.45 -14.92 26.84
C SER A 393 -6.17 -14.64 28.16
N LYS A 394 -7.08 -15.54 28.56
CA LYS A 394 -7.71 -15.49 29.89
C LYS A 394 -6.74 -15.79 31.03
N LEU A 395 -5.70 -16.58 30.75
CA LEU A 395 -4.59 -16.87 31.67
C LEU A 395 -3.41 -16.00 31.23
N ARG A 396 -3.05 -15.00 32.02
CA ARG A 396 -1.87 -14.15 31.78
C ARG A 396 -0.60 -14.98 32.04
N SER A 397 -0.20 -15.80 31.08
CA SER A 397 1.03 -16.58 31.12
C SER A 397 1.86 -16.26 29.88
N PHE A 398 3.07 -15.72 30.10
CA PHE A 398 4.04 -15.34 29.08
C PHE A 398 5.39 -15.95 29.46
N MET A 399 6.05 -16.63 28.52
CA MET A 399 7.38 -17.22 28.72
C MET A 399 8.26 -16.73 27.56
N LEU A 400 9.40 -16.14 27.92
CA LEU A 400 10.43 -15.64 27.00
C LEU A 400 11.45 -16.73 26.69
#